data_AF-A0AAD9DIW8-F1
#
_entry.id   AF-A0AAD9DIW8-F1
#
_cell.length_a   1.000
_cell.length_b   1.000
_cell.length_c   1.000
_cell.angle_alpha   90.00
_cell.angle_beta   90.00
_cell.angle_gamma   90.00
#
_symmetry.space_group_name_H-M   'P 1'
#
loop_
_entity.id
_entity.type
_entity.pdbx_description
1 polymer ?
#
loop_
_entity_poly.entity_id
_entity_poly.type
_entity_poly.pdbx_seq_one_letter_code
_entity_poly.pdbx_strand_id
1 'polypeptide(L)'
;MKLAAFTLGLWASQSYAFAPQTAQMKSRHYQNKATLLFSTEVAVEETVDVVETVDVAEKAAAAADIDVNPRLAGLALMLDDGTRKSHSVAQNSQFVSGFFAGLADRESYRALITSLYFVYEAMEDAMEKSMDEGVKALDYPTLRRSESLKKDMDFFYGEKWQDVIQPSPAAKAYVARIREIAEAKPYLMVAHQYTRYLGDLFGGQMMSGMARRSLSLENGDGTAFYTFDDIPSAKDFITEWYTSLNALDLTQQQKEDIVDEANLVFELNIDVLQELTGSPLKAMLTLAVNSLKEKRLWPFLG
;
A
#
# COMPACT_ATOMS: atom_id res chain seq x y z
N MET A 1 -6.54 -22.91 7.02
CA MET A 1 -6.22 -21.79 7.94
C MET A 1 -4.75 -21.37 7.86
N LYS A 2 -3.76 -22.25 8.08
CA LYS A 2 -2.33 -21.89 7.92
C LYS A 2 -1.95 -21.42 6.50
N LEU A 3 -2.56 -21.95 5.45
CA LEU A 3 -2.23 -21.61 4.06
C LEU A 3 -2.72 -20.21 3.60
N ALA A 4 -3.84 -19.73 4.15
CA ALA A 4 -4.40 -18.39 3.85
C ALA A 4 -3.66 -17.28 4.62
N ALA A 5 -3.34 -17.54 5.90
CA ALA A 5 -2.46 -16.68 6.69
C ALA A 5 -1.01 -16.70 6.13
N PHE A 6 -0.55 -17.83 5.59
CA PHE A 6 0.73 -17.94 4.91
C PHE A 6 0.75 -17.18 3.58
N THR A 7 -0.35 -17.12 2.81
CA THR A 7 -0.41 -16.35 1.56
C THR A 7 -0.54 -14.84 1.79
N LEU A 8 -1.31 -14.41 2.79
CA LEU A 8 -1.34 -13.01 3.25
C LEU A 8 -0.03 -12.56 3.92
N GLY A 9 0.60 -13.44 4.70
CA GLY A 9 1.93 -13.23 5.28
C GLY A 9 3.06 -13.26 4.23
N LEU A 10 2.93 -14.10 3.19
CA LEU A 10 3.83 -14.06 2.04
C LEU A 10 3.62 -12.82 1.19
N TRP A 11 2.39 -12.30 1.08
CA TRP A 11 2.10 -11.04 0.38
C TRP A 11 2.71 -9.84 1.10
N ALA A 12 2.51 -9.75 2.43
CA ALA A 12 3.25 -8.81 3.27
C ALA A 12 4.76 -8.93 3.02
N SER A 13 5.29 -10.16 2.95
CA SER A 13 6.71 -10.41 2.65
C SER A 13 7.13 -10.19 1.19
N GLN A 14 6.22 -10.22 0.21
CA GLN A 14 6.48 -9.96 -1.21
C GLN A 14 6.47 -8.46 -1.51
N SER A 15 5.69 -7.68 -0.76
CA SER A 15 5.93 -6.24 -0.60
C SER A 15 7.33 -5.95 -0.04
N TYR A 16 8.00 -6.94 0.60
CA TYR A 16 9.39 -6.89 1.06
C TYR A 16 10.41 -7.65 0.17
N ALA A 17 10.00 -8.41 -0.85
CA ALA A 17 10.90 -9.33 -1.57
C ALA A 17 11.84 -8.66 -2.60
N PHE A 18 11.82 -7.33 -2.70
CA PHE A 18 12.75 -6.56 -3.53
C PHE A 18 13.63 -5.59 -2.71
N ALA A 19 13.75 -5.80 -1.40
CA ALA A 19 14.81 -5.19 -0.60
C ALA A 19 16.11 -6.03 -0.75
N PRO A 20 17.26 -5.41 -1.07
CA PRO A 20 18.52 -6.15 -1.16
C PRO A 20 18.88 -6.78 0.20
N GLN A 21 19.52 -7.95 0.16
CA GLN A 21 19.92 -8.79 1.32
C GLN A 21 20.80 -8.11 2.38
N THR A 22 21.13 -6.82 2.24
CA THR A 22 22.04 -6.10 3.13
C THR A 22 21.44 -5.80 4.50
N ALA A 23 20.12 -5.79 4.65
CA ALA A 23 19.44 -5.57 5.93
C ALA A 23 19.53 -6.77 6.92
N GLN A 24 19.87 -7.97 6.45
CA GLN A 24 20.05 -9.14 7.33
C GLN A 24 21.43 -9.19 8.02
N MET A 25 22.37 -8.31 7.67
CA MET A 25 23.72 -8.35 8.22
C MET A 25 23.91 -7.55 9.52
N LYS A 26 23.03 -6.59 9.82
CA LYS A 26 23.18 -5.70 11.00
C LYS A 26 22.64 -6.26 12.32
N SER A 27 21.89 -7.38 12.31
CA SER A 27 21.36 -8.01 13.53
C SER A 27 22.28 -9.10 14.14
N ARG A 28 23.38 -9.47 13.46
CA ARG A 28 24.36 -10.46 13.97
C ARG A 28 25.51 -9.86 14.77
N HIS A 29 25.64 -8.53 14.84
CA HIS A 29 26.81 -7.88 15.47
C HIS A 29 26.65 -7.53 16.95
N TYR A 30 25.53 -7.90 17.59
CA TYR A 30 25.28 -7.61 19.02
C TYR A 30 25.29 -8.84 19.95
N GLN A 31 25.81 -9.99 19.52
CA GLN A 31 25.90 -11.19 20.40
C GLN A 31 27.29 -11.76 20.65
N ASN A 32 28.38 -11.20 20.10
CA ASN A 32 29.74 -11.68 20.39
C ASN A 32 30.67 -10.55 20.85
N LYS A 33 30.49 -10.10 22.09
CA LYS A 33 31.58 -9.48 22.88
C LYS A 33 31.50 -9.96 24.32
N ALA A 34 31.87 -11.22 24.51
CA ALA A 34 32.46 -11.69 25.76
C ALA A 34 33.58 -12.65 25.38
N THR A 35 34.76 -12.42 25.97
CA THR A 35 35.90 -13.37 26.11
C THR A 35 37.17 -13.06 25.28
N LEU A 36 38.22 -12.70 26.04
CA LEU A 36 39.68 -12.90 25.85
C LEU A 36 40.55 -11.92 25.01
N LEU A 37 41.18 -10.99 25.75
CA LEU A 37 42.62 -10.63 25.85
C LEU A 37 43.62 -11.16 24.79
N PHE A 38 44.44 -10.27 24.22
CA PHE A 38 45.90 -10.13 24.49
C PHE A 38 46.54 -8.96 23.70
N SER A 39 47.51 -8.29 24.31
CA SER A 39 48.34 -7.16 23.83
C SER A 39 49.18 -7.47 22.58
N THR A 40 49.44 -6.45 21.74
CA THR A 40 50.76 -5.77 21.57
C THR A 40 50.71 -4.69 20.46
N GLU A 41 51.38 -3.57 20.72
CA GLU A 41 51.64 -2.44 19.79
C GLU A 41 52.59 -2.84 18.66
N VAL A 42 52.38 -2.30 17.46
CA VAL A 42 53.45 -1.75 16.59
C VAL A 42 52.84 -0.63 15.72
N ALA A 43 53.44 0.56 15.79
CA ALA A 43 53.21 1.68 14.89
C ALA A 43 54.06 1.54 13.62
N VAL A 44 53.51 1.86 12.45
CA VAL A 44 54.29 2.13 11.22
C VAL A 44 53.63 3.27 10.44
N GLU A 45 54.50 4.17 9.98
CA GLU A 45 54.33 5.52 9.42
C GLU A 45 53.47 5.65 8.14
N GLU A 46 52.95 6.87 7.97
CA GLU A 46 52.41 7.45 6.75
C GLU A 46 53.40 7.41 5.57
N THR A 47 52.91 6.97 4.41
CA THR A 47 53.31 7.54 3.10
C THR A 47 52.04 7.71 2.26
N VAL A 48 51.68 8.96 1.97
CA VAL A 48 50.52 9.32 1.14
C VAL A 48 50.99 9.43 -0.31
N ASP A 49 50.69 8.42 -1.11
CA ASP A 49 50.87 8.47 -2.57
C ASP A 49 49.69 9.21 -3.22
N VAL A 50 49.99 10.32 -3.90
CA VAL A 50 49.03 11.27 -4.51
C VAL A 50 48.38 10.71 -5.80
N VAL A 51 48.47 9.41 -6.06
CA VAL A 51 48.00 8.80 -7.33
C VAL A 51 46.55 8.26 -7.23
N GLU A 52 45.98 8.14 -6.03
CA GLU A 52 44.64 7.55 -5.82
C GLU A 52 43.45 8.52 -5.95
N THR A 53 43.68 9.80 -6.25
CA THR A 53 42.59 10.81 -6.22
C THR A 53 41.79 10.91 -7.53
N VAL A 54 42.32 10.44 -8.65
CA VAL A 54 41.63 10.47 -9.95
C VAL A 54 40.71 9.26 -10.12
N ASP A 55 41.14 8.08 -9.66
CA ASP A 55 40.35 6.83 -9.73
C ASP A 55 39.10 6.85 -8.82
N VAL A 56 39.16 7.56 -7.68
CA VAL A 56 38.02 7.67 -6.75
C VAL A 56 36.93 8.60 -7.33
N ALA A 57 37.31 9.65 -8.04
CA ALA A 57 36.36 10.55 -8.70
C ALA A 57 35.66 9.87 -9.90
N GLU A 58 36.40 9.06 -10.66
CA GLU A 58 35.85 8.31 -11.80
C GLU A 58 34.99 7.12 -11.34
N LYS A 59 35.36 6.43 -10.24
CA LYS A 59 34.47 5.44 -9.57
C LYS A 59 33.24 6.05 -8.93
N ALA A 60 33.33 7.28 -8.39
CA ALA A 60 32.18 7.98 -7.84
C ALA A 60 31.21 8.43 -8.95
N ALA A 61 31.72 8.81 -10.13
CA ALA A 61 30.90 9.08 -11.30
C ALA A 61 30.31 7.81 -11.94
N ALA A 62 31.04 6.68 -11.90
CA ALA A 62 30.55 5.38 -12.40
C ALA A 62 29.55 4.68 -11.46
N ALA A 63 29.38 5.16 -10.22
CA ALA A 63 28.31 4.72 -9.32
C ALA A 63 26.95 5.37 -9.62
N ALA A 64 26.88 6.29 -10.58
CA ALA A 64 25.68 7.05 -10.94
C ALA A 64 24.66 6.26 -11.80
N ASP A 65 24.94 5.00 -12.14
CA ASP A 65 24.05 4.14 -12.94
C ASP A 65 23.73 2.81 -12.22
N ILE A 66 23.70 2.85 -10.89
CA ILE A 66 22.97 1.85 -10.13
C ILE A 66 21.49 2.20 -10.31
N ASP A 67 20.69 1.27 -10.84
CA ASP A 67 19.23 1.27 -10.74
C ASP A 67 18.84 1.28 -9.25
N VAL A 68 18.96 2.45 -8.60
CA VAL A 68 18.65 2.63 -7.19
C VAL A 68 17.13 2.58 -7.11
N ASN A 69 16.61 1.45 -6.63
CA ASN A 69 15.20 1.29 -6.35
C ASN A 69 14.70 2.53 -5.56
N PRO A 70 13.83 3.38 -6.14
CA PRO A 70 13.46 4.67 -5.55
C PRO A 70 12.76 4.49 -4.20
N ARG A 71 12.20 3.31 -3.95
CA ARG A 71 11.59 2.94 -2.68
C ARG A 71 12.57 2.93 -1.50
N LEU A 72 13.88 2.78 -1.76
CA LEU A 72 14.92 2.68 -0.73
C LEU A 72 15.59 4.02 -0.40
N ALA A 73 15.01 5.14 -0.83
CA ALA A 73 15.53 6.48 -0.57
C ALA A 73 14.41 7.49 -0.31
N GLY A 74 14.81 8.66 0.20
CA GLY A 74 13.94 9.84 0.32
C GLY A 74 12.68 9.61 1.15
N LEU A 75 11.59 10.28 0.74
CA LEU A 75 10.29 10.17 1.39
C LEU A 75 9.68 8.78 1.21
N ALA A 76 9.99 8.08 0.11
CA ALA A 76 9.53 6.71 -0.10
C ALA A 76 9.99 5.76 1.01
N LEU A 77 11.29 5.80 1.35
CA LEU A 77 11.83 5.01 2.46
C LEU A 77 11.24 5.44 3.81
N MET A 78 11.07 6.74 4.04
CA MET A 78 10.47 7.26 5.27
C MET A 78 9.04 6.75 5.48
N LEU A 79 8.23 6.72 4.41
CA LEU A 79 6.87 6.18 4.45
C LEU A 79 6.87 4.68 4.71
N ASP A 80 7.70 3.91 4.00
CA ASP A 80 7.80 2.46 4.20
C ASP A 80 8.21 2.08 5.63
N ASP A 81 9.26 2.72 6.16
CA ASP A 81 9.76 2.44 7.51
C ASP A 81 8.81 3.00 8.59
N GLY A 82 8.29 4.21 8.39
CA GLY A 82 7.42 4.90 9.33
C GLY A 82 6.04 4.27 9.46
N THR A 83 5.52 3.67 8.40
CA THR A 83 4.22 2.97 8.41
C THR A 83 4.36 1.47 8.68
N ARG A 84 5.59 0.96 8.82
CA ARG A 84 5.87 -0.48 9.06
C ARG A 84 5.11 -1.07 10.24
N LYS A 85 4.99 -0.32 11.34
CA LYS A 85 4.25 -0.77 12.52
C LYS A 85 2.75 -0.84 12.23
N SER A 86 2.21 0.17 11.55
CA SER A 86 0.80 0.20 11.14
C SER A 86 0.49 -0.91 10.13
N HIS A 87 1.40 -1.21 9.21
CA HIS A 87 1.36 -2.42 8.39
C HIS A 87 1.36 -3.70 9.22
N SER A 88 2.20 -3.82 10.24
CA SER A 88 2.26 -5.00 11.13
C SER A 88 1.00 -5.16 12.00
N VAL A 89 0.43 -4.05 12.49
CA VAL A 89 -0.83 -4.04 13.26
C VAL A 89 -2.01 -4.38 12.36
N ALA A 90 -2.08 -3.80 11.15
CA ALA A 90 -3.02 -4.21 10.12
C ALA A 90 -2.86 -5.71 9.78
N GLN A 91 -1.63 -6.19 9.66
CA GLN A 91 -1.34 -7.58 9.27
C GLN A 91 -1.72 -8.62 10.34
N ASN A 92 -1.88 -8.26 11.62
CA ASN A 92 -1.99 -9.28 12.68
C ASN A 92 -3.39 -9.66 13.18
N SER A 93 -4.44 -8.83 13.02
CA SER A 93 -5.81 -9.35 13.22
C SER A 93 -6.94 -8.48 12.69
N GLN A 94 -6.93 -7.17 12.96
CA GLN A 94 -8.12 -6.33 12.78
C GLN A 94 -8.39 -5.98 11.32
N PHE A 95 -7.38 -5.51 10.57
CA PHE A 95 -7.56 -5.23 9.14
C PHE A 95 -7.87 -6.52 8.37
N VAL A 96 -7.14 -7.62 8.64
CA VAL A 96 -7.41 -8.91 7.99
C VAL A 96 -8.82 -9.41 8.32
N SER A 97 -9.22 -9.34 9.58
CA SER A 97 -10.57 -9.71 10.03
C SER A 97 -11.64 -8.85 9.37
N GLY A 98 -11.50 -7.52 9.41
CA GLY A 98 -12.44 -6.59 8.79
C GLY A 98 -12.49 -6.73 7.27
N PHE A 99 -11.36 -6.99 6.62
CA PHE A 99 -11.34 -7.29 5.18
C PHE A 99 -12.13 -8.56 4.86
N PHE A 100 -11.90 -9.66 5.57
CA PHE A 100 -12.68 -10.87 5.39
C PHE A 100 -14.15 -10.68 5.80
N ALA A 101 -14.45 -9.83 6.79
CA ALA A 101 -15.83 -9.42 7.08
C ALA A 101 -16.47 -8.77 5.85
N GLY A 102 -15.76 -7.85 5.19
CA GLY A 102 -16.19 -7.25 3.93
C GLY A 102 -16.42 -8.25 2.81
N LEU A 103 -15.74 -9.39 2.79
CA LEU A 103 -15.95 -10.44 1.79
C LEU A 103 -16.97 -11.52 2.20
N ALA A 104 -17.59 -11.41 3.38
CA ALA A 104 -18.41 -12.48 3.94
C ALA A 104 -19.73 -12.73 3.20
N ASP A 105 -20.29 -11.67 2.61
CA ASP A 105 -21.49 -11.69 1.79
C ASP A 105 -21.64 -10.38 1.01
N ARG A 106 -22.61 -10.37 0.08
CA ARG A 106 -22.87 -9.26 -0.82
C ARG A 106 -23.17 -7.95 -0.07
N GLU A 107 -23.88 -8.03 1.05
CA GLU A 107 -24.23 -6.86 1.86
C GLU A 107 -23.00 -6.22 2.51
N SER A 108 -22.15 -7.04 3.13
CA SER A 108 -20.91 -6.58 3.75
C SER A 108 -19.95 -5.98 2.71
N TYR A 109 -19.85 -6.61 1.54
CA TYR A 109 -18.98 -6.11 0.48
C TYR A 109 -19.50 -4.82 -0.12
N ARG A 110 -20.81 -4.75 -0.38
CA ARG A 110 -21.46 -3.53 -0.85
C ARG A 110 -21.23 -2.38 0.14
N ALA A 111 -21.33 -2.62 1.45
CA ALA A 111 -21.04 -1.61 2.46
C ALA A 111 -19.58 -1.11 2.39
N LEU A 112 -18.62 -2.02 2.19
CA LEU A 112 -17.22 -1.64 1.97
C LEU A 112 -17.06 -0.75 0.72
N ILE A 113 -17.64 -1.14 -0.42
CA ILE A 113 -17.56 -0.34 -1.65
C ILE A 113 -18.22 1.02 -1.47
N THR A 114 -19.35 1.11 -0.75
CA THR A 114 -19.99 2.39 -0.43
C THR A 114 -19.08 3.30 0.39
N SER A 115 -18.42 2.76 1.43
CA SER A 115 -17.47 3.55 2.21
C SER A 115 -16.28 4.02 1.38
N LEU A 116 -15.75 3.16 0.50
CA LEU A 116 -14.68 3.53 -0.43
C LEU A 116 -15.15 4.61 -1.42
N TYR A 117 -16.37 4.51 -1.98
CA TYR A 117 -16.93 5.53 -2.88
C TYR A 117 -16.81 6.94 -2.27
N PHE A 118 -17.30 7.12 -1.04
CA PHE A 118 -17.26 8.43 -0.39
C PHE A 118 -15.83 8.91 -0.08
N VAL A 119 -14.94 8.00 0.33
CA VAL A 119 -13.53 8.33 0.60
C VAL A 119 -12.82 8.79 -0.67
N TYR A 120 -12.95 8.04 -1.77
CA TYR A 120 -12.30 8.38 -3.03
C TYR A 120 -12.92 9.62 -3.67
N GLU A 121 -14.24 9.78 -3.63
CA GLU A 121 -14.89 11.01 -4.12
C GLU A 121 -14.32 12.25 -3.40
N ALA A 122 -14.20 12.20 -2.07
CA ALA A 122 -13.62 13.31 -1.30
C ALA A 122 -12.13 13.52 -1.59
N MET A 123 -11.35 12.44 -1.67
CA MET A 123 -9.92 12.50 -1.95
C MET A 123 -9.64 13.10 -3.34
N GLU A 124 -10.39 12.64 -4.33
CA GLU A 124 -10.23 13.02 -5.73
C GLU A 124 -10.74 14.42 -6.02
N ASP A 125 -11.82 14.85 -5.36
CA ASP A 125 -12.29 16.23 -5.39
C ASP A 125 -11.27 17.18 -4.73
N ALA A 126 -10.67 16.78 -3.60
CA ALA A 126 -9.63 17.56 -2.93
C ALA A 126 -8.36 17.69 -3.79
N MET A 127 -7.94 16.61 -4.45
CA MET A 127 -6.80 16.63 -5.37
C MET A 127 -7.04 17.54 -6.57
N GLU A 128 -8.23 17.44 -7.20
CA GLU A 128 -8.62 18.28 -8.34
C GLU A 128 -8.59 19.78 -8.01
N LYS A 129 -9.04 20.14 -6.81
CA LYS A 129 -9.10 21.54 -6.34
C LYS A 129 -7.77 22.04 -5.75
N SER A 130 -6.84 21.14 -5.47
CA SER A 130 -5.58 21.50 -4.83
C SER A 130 -4.76 22.44 -5.72
N MET A 131 -4.09 23.40 -5.11
CA MET A 131 -3.05 24.22 -5.77
C MET A 131 -1.64 23.80 -5.33
N ASP A 132 -1.52 22.76 -4.50
CA ASP A 132 -0.23 22.22 -4.06
C ASP A 132 0.44 21.45 -5.21
N GLU A 133 1.61 21.90 -5.61
CA GLU A 133 2.35 21.32 -6.75
C GLU A 133 2.76 19.86 -6.48
N GLY A 134 3.04 19.49 -5.23
CA GLY A 134 3.39 18.11 -4.89
C GLY A 134 2.21 17.16 -4.99
N VAL A 135 1.01 17.61 -4.62
CA VAL A 135 -0.23 16.86 -4.82
C VAL A 135 -0.50 16.67 -6.30
N LYS A 136 -0.38 17.71 -7.12
CA LYS A 136 -0.58 17.64 -8.58
C LYS A 136 0.45 16.77 -9.28
N ALA A 137 1.72 16.83 -8.85
CA ALA A 137 2.79 16.03 -9.43
C ALA A 137 2.56 14.52 -9.27
N LEU A 138 1.79 14.11 -8.26
CA LEU A 138 1.44 12.70 -8.00
C LEU A 138 0.02 12.32 -8.45
N ASP A 139 -0.72 13.27 -9.02
CA ASP A 139 -2.09 13.08 -9.47
C ASP A 139 -2.13 12.50 -10.89
N TYR A 140 -2.01 11.18 -10.97
CA TYR A 140 -2.15 10.46 -12.23
C TYR A 140 -3.62 10.12 -12.49
N PRO A 141 -4.24 10.58 -13.61
CA PRO A 141 -5.62 10.25 -13.94
C PRO A 141 -5.90 8.74 -14.00
N THR A 142 -4.89 7.94 -14.37
CA THR A 142 -4.95 6.47 -14.43
C THR A 142 -5.10 5.80 -13.05
N LEU A 143 -4.84 6.52 -11.96
CA LEU A 143 -5.09 6.06 -10.58
C LEU A 143 -6.49 6.36 -10.08
N ARG A 144 -7.24 7.30 -10.71
CA ARG A 144 -8.54 7.76 -10.20
C ARG A 144 -9.59 6.64 -10.19
N ARG A 145 -10.27 6.45 -9.06
CA ARG A 145 -11.21 5.35 -8.79
C ARG A 145 -12.66 5.76 -8.70
N SER A 146 -13.00 7.05 -8.67
CA SER A 146 -14.40 7.48 -8.60
C SER A 146 -15.26 6.86 -9.69
N GLU A 147 -14.81 6.85 -10.95
CA GLU A 147 -15.58 6.26 -12.06
C GLU A 147 -15.73 4.74 -11.94
N SER A 148 -14.68 4.03 -11.53
CA SER A 148 -14.78 2.58 -11.26
C SER A 148 -15.72 2.26 -10.09
N LEU A 149 -15.71 3.09 -9.04
CA LEU A 149 -16.58 2.91 -7.89
C LEU A 149 -18.04 3.21 -8.25
N LYS A 150 -18.32 4.20 -9.11
CA LYS A 150 -19.67 4.45 -9.64
C LYS A 150 -20.23 3.24 -10.40
N LYS A 151 -19.40 2.56 -11.21
CA LYS A 151 -19.79 1.30 -11.88
C LYS A 151 -20.14 0.20 -10.88
N ASP A 152 -19.33 0.05 -9.83
CA ASP A 152 -19.62 -0.94 -8.78
C ASP A 152 -20.89 -0.56 -7.97
N MET A 153 -21.13 0.73 -7.70
CA MET A 153 -22.36 1.20 -7.07
C MET A 153 -23.59 0.89 -7.91
N ASP A 154 -23.54 1.14 -9.22
CA ASP A 154 -24.61 0.79 -10.15
C ASP A 154 -24.90 -0.72 -10.13
N PHE A 155 -23.86 -1.56 -10.13
CA PHE A 155 -24.04 -3.01 -10.03
C PHE A 155 -24.69 -3.46 -8.70
N PHE A 156 -24.37 -2.83 -7.57
CA PHE A 156 -24.84 -3.26 -6.26
C PHE A 156 -26.18 -2.65 -5.83
N TYR A 157 -26.54 -1.48 -6.35
CA TYR A 157 -27.72 -0.72 -5.93
C TYR A 157 -28.65 -0.34 -7.10
N GLY A 158 -28.21 -0.46 -8.35
CA GLY A 158 -28.93 -0.03 -9.55
C GLY A 158 -28.77 1.47 -9.86
N GLU A 159 -29.37 1.93 -10.95
CA GLU A 159 -29.20 3.29 -11.52
C GLU A 159 -29.44 4.46 -10.54
N LYS A 160 -30.23 4.23 -9.47
CA LYS A 160 -30.59 5.25 -8.46
C LYS A 160 -29.82 5.08 -7.16
N TRP A 161 -28.61 4.54 -7.23
CA TRP A 161 -27.79 4.25 -6.05
C TRP A 161 -27.51 5.51 -5.21
N GLN A 162 -27.40 6.68 -5.83
CA GLN A 162 -27.18 7.96 -5.13
C GLN A 162 -28.29 8.29 -4.12
N ASP A 163 -29.52 7.85 -4.39
CA ASP A 163 -30.68 8.16 -3.53
C ASP A 163 -30.68 7.34 -2.23
N VAL A 164 -29.92 6.24 -2.18
CA VAL A 164 -30.00 5.23 -1.12
C VAL A 164 -28.70 5.03 -0.34
N ILE A 165 -27.56 5.42 -0.90
CA ILE A 165 -26.28 5.29 -0.20
C ILE A 165 -26.09 6.40 0.84
N GLN A 166 -25.44 6.06 1.95
CA GLN A 166 -25.01 7.00 2.97
C GLN A 166 -23.64 6.56 3.50
N PRO A 167 -22.74 7.50 3.82
CA PRO A 167 -21.46 7.13 4.39
C PRO A 167 -21.68 6.61 5.81
N SER A 168 -20.95 5.55 6.16
CA SER A 168 -20.90 5.03 7.52
C SER A 168 -20.22 6.04 8.47
N PRO A 169 -20.33 5.89 9.81
CA PRO A 169 -19.65 6.78 10.73
C PRO A 169 -18.14 6.87 10.51
N ALA A 170 -17.44 5.76 10.31
CA ALA A 170 -16.00 5.76 10.01
C ALA A 170 -15.70 6.41 8.64
N ALA A 171 -16.51 6.14 7.60
CA ALA A 171 -16.33 6.80 6.31
C ALA A 171 -16.54 8.33 6.42
N LYS A 172 -17.52 8.78 7.22
CA LYS A 172 -17.72 10.21 7.52
C LYS A 172 -16.51 10.83 8.21
N ALA A 173 -15.92 10.14 9.19
CA ALA A 173 -14.73 10.62 9.88
C ALA A 173 -13.53 10.74 8.92
N TYR A 174 -13.34 9.75 8.05
CA TYR A 174 -12.29 9.77 7.04
C TYR A 174 -12.49 10.91 6.03
N VAL A 175 -13.70 11.06 5.47
CA VAL A 175 -14.03 12.18 4.58
C VAL A 175 -13.82 13.54 5.26
N ALA A 176 -14.16 13.66 6.55
CA ALA A 176 -13.91 14.87 7.31
C ALA A 176 -12.41 15.18 7.42
N ARG A 177 -11.56 14.17 7.69
CA ARG A 177 -10.10 14.35 7.73
C ARG A 177 -9.54 14.81 6.38
N ILE A 178 -10.00 14.21 5.27
CA ILE A 178 -9.59 14.63 3.91
C ILE A 178 -9.89 16.11 3.69
N ARG A 179 -11.13 16.55 4.00
CA ARG A 179 -11.54 17.94 3.82
C ARG A 179 -10.76 18.90 4.72
N GLU A 180 -10.51 18.52 5.97
CA GLU A 180 -9.71 19.29 6.91
C GLU A 180 -8.30 19.57 6.36
N ILE A 181 -7.60 18.54 5.90
CA ILE A 181 -6.23 18.71 5.40
C ILE A 181 -6.19 19.39 4.03
N ALA A 182 -7.19 19.18 3.18
CA ALA A 182 -7.27 19.85 1.88
C ALA A 182 -7.32 21.38 2.03
N GLU A 183 -7.99 21.88 3.08
CA GLU A 183 -8.05 23.31 3.40
C GLU A 183 -6.83 23.81 4.17
N ALA A 184 -6.39 23.06 5.19
CA ALA A 184 -5.38 23.56 6.13
C ALA A 184 -3.93 23.25 5.73
N LYS A 185 -3.67 22.08 5.15
CA LYS A 185 -2.33 21.54 4.86
C LYS A 185 -2.38 20.60 3.63
N PRO A 186 -2.59 21.11 2.41
CA PRO A 186 -2.87 20.29 1.24
C PRO A 186 -1.75 19.30 0.89
N TYR A 187 -0.47 19.61 1.17
CA TYR A 187 0.65 18.67 0.98
C TYR A 187 0.47 17.32 1.70
N LEU A 188 -0.34 17.26 2.76
CA LEU A 188 -0.66 16.01 3.46
C LEU A 188 -1.50 15.04 2.62
N MET A 189 -2.14 15.50 1.55
CA MET A 189 -2.85 14.62 0.60
C MET A 189 -1.92 13.59 -0.05
N VAL A 190 -0.61 13.84 -0.08
CA VAL A 190 0.40 12.85 -0.50
C VAL A 190 0.31 11.56 0.32
N ALA A 191 0.03 11.65 1.63
CA ALA A 191 -0.13 10.49 2.50
C ALA A 191 -1.38 9.64 2.16
N HIS A 192 -2.46 10.30 1.73
CA HIS A 192 -3.70 9.66 1.30
C HIS A 192 -3.51 8.96 -0.04
N GLN A 193 -2.87 9.64 -1.01
CA GLN A 193 -2.50 9.05 -2.30
C GLN A 193 -1.59 7.83 -2.13
N TYR A 194 -0.54 7.94 -1.31
CA TYR A 194 0.38 6.85 -0.97
C TYR A 194 -0.38 5.64 -0.43
N THR A 195 -1.14 5.84 0.65
CA THR A 195 -1.76 4.71 1.38
C THR A 195 -2.86 4.04 0.56
N ARG A 196 -3.65 4.82 -0.19
CA ARG A 196 -4.76 4.29 -0.99
C ARG A 196 -4.30 3.72 -2.33
N TYR A 197 -3.75 4.55 -3.22
CA TYR A 197 -3.47 4.13 -4.58
C TYR A 197 -2.39 3.05 -4.67
N LEU A 198 -1.30 3.15 -3.89
CA LEU A 198 -0.30 2.09 -3.90
C LEU A 198 -0.85 0.81 -3.26
N GLY A 199 -1.63 0.93 -2.19
CA GLY A 199 -2.32 -0.22 -1.58
C GLY A 199 -3.20 -0.97 -2.59
N ASP A 200 -3.96 -0.23 -3.39
CA ASP A 200 -4.80 -0.79 -4.44
C ASP A 200 -3.98 -1.43 -5.59
N LEU A 201 -2.83 -0.84 -5.96
CA LEU A 201 -1.95 -1.42 -6.98
C LEU A 201 -1.24 -2.69 -6.51
N PHE A 202 -0.80 -2.75 -5.26
CA PHE A 202 -0.14 -3.94 -4.69
C PHE A 202 -1.10 -5.11 -4.49
N GLY A 203 -2.35 -4.84 -4.14
CA GLY A 203 -3.31 -5.85 -3.70
C GLY A 203 -4.49 -6.07 -4.64
N GLY A 204 -4.85 -5.10 -5.48
CA GLY A 204 -6.16 -5.01 -6.15
C GLY A 204 -6.53 -6.27 -6.92
N GLN A 205 -5.62 -6.83 -7.71
CA GLN A 205 -5.89 -8.06 -8.48
C GLN A 205 -6.20 -9.28 -7.58
N MET A 206 -5.46 -9.43 -6.48
CA MET A 206 -5.71 -10.48 -5.50
C MET A 206 -7.07 -10.26 -4.81
N MET A 207 -7.36 -9.02 -4.41
CA MET A 207 -8.61 -8.64 -3.73
C MET A 207 -9.82 -8.86 -4.63
N SER A 208 -9.74 -8.43 -5.90
CA SER A 208 -10.73 -8.69 -6.94
C SER A 208 -11.02 -10.18 -7.08
N GLY A 209 -9.96 -11.00 -7.21
CA GLY A 209 -10.10 -12.45 -7.29
C GLY A 209 -10.79 -13.05 -6.06
N MET A 210 -10.48 -12.56 -4.85
CA MET A 210 -11.14 -13.01 -3.62
C MET A 210 -12.62 -12.58 -3.57
N ALA A 211 -12.93 -11.33 -3.92
CA ALA A 211 -14.30 -10.84 -3.98
C ALA A 211 -15.15 -11.66 -4.97
N ARG A 212 -14.66 -11.83 -6.20
CA ARG A 212 -15.33 -12.64 -7.23
C ARG A 212 -15.63 -14.06 -6.76
N ARG A 213 -14.65 -14.74 -6.15
CA ARG A 213 -14.84 -16.10 -5.63
C ARG A 213 -15.75 -16.16 -4.41
N SER A 214 -15.67 -15.20 -3.49
CA SER A 214 -16.47 -15.23 -2.25
C SER A 214 -17.95 -14.93 -2.52
N LEU A 215 -18.21 -14.07 -3.50
CA LEU A 215 -19.54 -13.52 -3.78
C LEU A 215 -20.17 -14.06 -5.07
N SER A 216 -19.47 -14.96 -5.76
CA SER A 216 -19.88 -15.52 -7.06
C SER A 216 -20.20 -14.42 -8.10
N LEU A 217 -19.32 -13.41 -8.21
CA LEU A 217 -19.47 -12.33 -9.19
C LEU A 217 -19.01 -12.83 -10.56
N GLU A 218 -19.95 -12.94 -11.49
CA GLU A 218 -19.71 -13.33 -12.88
C GLU A 218 -19.17 -12.15 -13.70
N ASN A 219 -18.41 -12.44 -14.76
CA ASN A 219 -17.91 -11.48 -15.76
C ASN A 219 -17.05 -10.30 -15.24
N GLY A 220 -16.78 -10.23 -13.94
CA GLY A 220 -15.99 -9.16 -13.33
C GLY A 220 -16.79 -7.95 -12.84
N ASP A 221 -18.12 -7.96 -13.02
CA ASP A 221 -19.00 -6.90 -12.54
C ASP A 221 -18.96 -6.81 -11.00
N GLY A 222 -19.07 -5.58 -10.48
CA GLY A 222 -18.97 -5.32 -9.04
C GLY A 222 -17.55 -5.42 -8.48
N THR A 223 -16.53 -5.45 -9.33
CA THR A 223 -15.10 -5.39 -8.92
C THR A 223 -14.28 -4.40 -9.75
N ALA A 224 -14.93 -3.45 -10.42
CA ALA A 224 -14.28 -2.47 -11.29
C ALA A 224 -13.25 -1.62 -10.53
N PHE A 225 -13.49 -1.33 -9.25
CA PHE A 225 -12.57 -0.61 -8.36
C PHE A 225 -11.13 -1.17 -8.37
N TYR A 226 -10.99 -2.49 -8.52
CA TYR A 226 -9.69 -3.16 -8.47
C TYR A 226 -8.99 -3.27 -9.83
N THR A 227 -9.63 -2.78 -10.90
CA THR A 227 -9.13 -2.88 -12.27
C THR A 227 -8.48 -1.56 -12.69
N PHE A 228 -7.26 -1.63 -13.19
CA PHE A 228 -6.46 -0.49 -13.65
C PHE A 228 -6.15 -0.69 -15.14
N ASP A 229 -7.13 -0.47 -16.01
CA ASP A 229 -7.01 -0.79 -17.45
C ASP A 229 -5.87 0.00 -18.14
N ASP A 230 -5.61 1.22 -17.67
CA ASP A 230 -4.61 2.12 -18.23
C ASP A 230 -3.21 1.98 -17.58
N ILE A 231 -2.99 0.94 -16.76
CA ILE A 231 -1.69 0.65 -16.13
C ILE A 231 -1.22 -0.76 -16.51
N PRO A 232 -0.43 -0.90 -17.60
CA PRO A 232 0.01 -2.20 -18.10
C PRO A 232 0.94 -2.96 -17.12
N SER A 233 1.74 -2.23 -16.36
CA SER A 233 2.69 -2.79 -15.39
C SER A 233 2.59 -2.03 -14.08
N ALA A 234 1.93 -2.64 -13.09
CA ALA A 234 1.83 -2.06 -11.75
C ALA A 234 3.22 -1.87 -11.13
N LYS A 235 4.17 -2.78 -11.39
CA LYS A 235 5.55 -2.68 -10.90
C LYS A 235 6.22 -1.41 -11.41
N ASP A 236 6.22 -1.20 -12.72
CA ASP A 236 6.94 -0.08 -13.33
C ASP A 236 6.27 1.25 -12.97
N PHE A 237 4.93 1.27 -12.91
CA PHE A 237 4.18 2.43 -12.45
C PHE A 237 4.49 2.79 -11.00
N ILE A 238 4.57 1.82 -10.09
CA ILE A 238 4.92 2.05 -8.69
C ILE A 238 6.36 2.60 -8.57
N THR A 239 7.30 2.08 -9.36
CA THR A 239 8.66 2.62 -9.42
C THR A 239 8.64 4.10 -9.83
N GLU A 240 7.94 4.44 -10.91
CA GLU A 240 7.82 5.83 -11.40
C GLU A 240 7.15 6.75 -10.37
N TRP A 241 6.10 6.26 -9.71
CA TRP A 241 5.40 7.01 -8.67
C TRP A 241 6.33 7.32 -7.49
N TYR A 242 7.16 6.36 -7.05
CA TYR A 242 8.15 6.60 -6.00
C TYR A 242 9.28 7.54 -6.43
N THR A 243 9.70 7.48 -7.69
CA THR A 243 10.65 8.44 -8.26
C THR A 243 10.09 9.87 -8.15
N SER A 244 8.83 10.05 -8.55
CA SER A 244 8.14 11.34 -8.49
C SER A 244 7.94 11.82 -7.04
N LEU A 245 7.58 10.91 -6.12
CA LEU A 245 7.45 11.20 -4.70
C LEU A 245 8.76 11.74 -4.10
N ASN A 246 9.88 11.12 -4.45
CA ASN A 246 11.19 11.52 -3.94
C ASN A 246 11.69 12.84 -4.53
N ALA A 247 11.17 13.24 -5.69
CA ALA A 247 11.49 14.50 -6.35
C ALA A 247 10.70 15.71 -5.80
N LEU A 248 9.69 15.48 -4.94
CA LEU A 248 8.91 16.57 -4.36
C LEU A 248 9.78 17.52 -3.52
N ASP A 249 9.62 18.82 -3.74
CA ASP A 249 10.28 19.88 -2.96
C ASP A 249 9.58 20.06 -1.61
N LEU A 250 9.90 19.15 -0.69
CA LEU A 250 9.35 19.11 0.66
C LEU A 250 10.44 19.35 1.69
N THR A 251 10.15 20.20 2.66
CA THR A 251 10.97 20.34 3.87
C THR A 251 10.97 19.04 4.67
N GLN A 252 11.99 18.85 5.51
CA GLN A 252 12.07 17.68 6.39
C GLN A 252 10.84 17.55 7.30
N GLN A 253 10.34 18.67 7.85
CA GLN A 253 9.12 18.67 8.67
C GLN A 253 7.88 18.22 7.88
N GLN A 254 7.72 18.67 6.62
CA GLN A 254 6.59 18.21 5.80
C GLN A 254 6.66 16.71 5.50
N LYS A 255 7.87 16.17 5.29
CA LYS A 255 8.07 14.72 5.11
C LYS A 255 7.66 13.94 6.36
N GLU A 256 8.02 14.42 7.54
CA GLU A 256 7.62 13.83 8.83
C GLU A 256 6.10 13.92 9.03
N ASP A 257 5.49 15.08 8.79
CA ASP A 257 4.03 15.25 8.86
C ASP A 257 3.30 14.31 7.89
N ILE A 258 3.83 14.07 6.69
CA ILE A 258 3.27 13.13 5.71
C ILE A 258 3.33 11.69 6.22
N VAL A 259 4.42 11.30 6.90
CA VAL A 259 4.54 9.96 7.50
C VAL A 259 3.55 9.78 8.65
N ASP A 260 3.38 10.80 9.48
CA ASP A 260 2.39 10.78 10.57
C ASP A 260 0.95 10.71 10.03
N GLU A 261 0.65 11.51 9.00
CA GLU A 261 -0.65 11.43 8.33
C GLU A 261 -0.88 10.06 7.70
N ALA A 262 0.14 9.44 7.09
CA ALA A 262 -0.01 8.11 6.51
C ALA A 262 -0.39 7.06 7.57
N ASN A 263 0.18 7.16 8.77
CA ASN A 263 -0.23 6.32 9.90
C ASN A 263 -1.69 6.55 10.30
N LEU A 264 -2.14 7.80 10.39
CA LEU A 264 -3.55 8.13 10.63
C LEU A 264 -4.46 7.58 9.52
N VAL A 265 -4.03 7.66 8.27
CA VAL A 265 -4.77 7.09 7.14
C VAL A 265 -4.92 5.58 7.33
N PHE A 266 -3.88 4.85 7.77
CA PHE A 266 -4.02 3.43 8.10
C PHE A 266 -5.07 3.18 9.19
N GLU A 267 -5.10 3.98 10.24
CA GLU A 267 -6.10 3.88 11.31
C GLU A 267 -7.53 4.11 10.79
N LEU A 268 -7.75 5.17 10.00
CA LEU A 268 -9.05 5.46 9.39
C LEU A 268 -9.53 4.33 8.47
N ASN A 269 -8.63 3.70 7.72
CA ASN A 269 -8.95 2.54 6.90
C ASN A 269 -9.32 1.31 7.75
N ILE A 270 -8.63 1.11 8.89
CA ILE A 270 -8.96 0.04 9.82
C ILE A 270 -10.35 0.26 10.40
N ASP A 271 -10.69 1.49 10.80
CA ASP A 271 -11.99 1.82 11.36
C ASP A 271 -13.13 1.53 10.37
N VAL A 272 -12.95 1.91 9.10
CA VAL A 272 -13.92 1.57 8.02
C VAL A 272 -14.11 0.06 7.90
N LEU A 273 -13.04 -0.72 7.98
CA LEU A 273 -13.12 -2.18 7.90
C LEU A 273 -13.76 -2.82 9.15
N GLN A 274 -13.60 -2.20 10.32
CA GLN A 274 -14.17 -2.69 11.58
C GLN A 274 -15.68 -2.47 11.69
N GLU A 275 -16.24 -1.51 10.96
CA GLU A 275 -17.69 -1.30 10.89
C GLU A 275 -18.41 -2.38 10.06
N LEU A 276 -17.67 -3.18 9.29
CA LEU A 276 -18.25 -4.22 8.46
C LEU A 276 -18.75 -5.38 9.33
N THR A 277 -20.04 -5.70 9.20
CA THR A 277 -20.73 -6.69 10.04
C THR A 277 -20.55 -8.14 9.60
N GLY A 278 -19.90 -8.37 8.46
CA GLY A 278 -19.75 -9.70 7.89
C GLY A 278 -18.90 -10.64 8.75
N SER A 279 -19.16 -11.95 8.70
CA SER A 279 -18.36 -12.92 9.47
C SER A 279 -17.04 -13.23 8.75
N PRO A 280 -15.87 -12.90 9.33
CA PRO A 280 -14.57 -13.20 8.72
C PRO A 280 -14.37 -14.71 8.52
N LEU A 281 -14.87 -15.50 9.47
CA LEU A 281 -14.76 -16.97 9.44
C LEU A 281 -15.56 -17.58 8.29
N LYS A 282 -16.76 -17.03 8.03
CA LYS A 282 -17.61 -17.42 6.89
C LYS A 282 -16.89 -17.14 5.58
N ALA A 283 -16.33 -15.95 5.39
CA ALA A 283 -15.58 -15.59 4.18
C ALA A 283 -14.40 -16.53 3.92
N MET A 284 -13.59 -16.80 4.96
CA MET A 284 -12.45 -17.71 4.86
C MET A 284 -12.89 -19.14 4.48
N LEU A 285 -14.00 -19.64 5.05
CA LEU A 285 -14.54 -20.96 4.72
C LEU A 285 -15.04 -21.02 3.27
N THR A 286 -15.80 -20.02 2.84
CA THR A 286 -16.31 -19.91 1.46
C THR A 286 -15.16 -19.93 0.45
N LEU A 287 -14.13 -19.10 0.66
CA LEU A 287 -12.96 -19.06 -0.21
C LEU A 287 -12.21 -20.41 -0.27
N ALA A 288 -12.07 -21.10 0.87
CA ALA A 288 -11.43 -22.42 0.91
C ALA A 288 -12.24 -23.47 0.13
N VAL A 289 -13.57 -23.49 0.30
CA VAL A 289 -14.47 -24.43 -0.41
C VAL A 289 -14.45 -24.16 -1.92
N ASN A 290 -14.54 -22.90 -2.34
CA ASN A 290 -14.56 -22.54 -3.76
C ASN A 290 -13.21 -22.85 -4.44
N SER A 291 -12.09 -22.58 -3.76
CA SER A 291 -10.75 -22.95 -4.25
C SER A 291 -10.57 -24.46 -4.43
N LEU A 292 -11.18 -25.28 -3.55
CA LEU A 292 -11.16 -26.74 -3.66
C LEU A 292 -12.03 -27.25 -4.81
N LYS A 293 -13.18 -26.63 -5.07
CA LYS A 293 -14.06 -26.97 -6.20
C LYS A 293 -13.35 -26.74 -7.54
N GLU A 294 -12.70 -25.60 -7.72
CA GLU A 294 -11.92 -25.28 -8.92
C GLU A 294 -10.81 -26.32 -9.16
N LYS A 295 -10.02 -26.64 -8.12
CA LYS A 295 -8.96 -27.66 -8.23
C LYS A 295 -9.48 -29.07 -8.49
N ARG A 296 -10.67 -29.41 -8.00
CA ARG A 296 -11.30 -30.73 -8.18
C ARG A 296 -12.01 -30.89 -9.53
N LEU A 297 -12.36 -29.79 -10.20
CA LEU A 297 -12.93 -29.80 -11.55
C LEU A 297 -11.86 -29.89 -12.66
N TRP A 298 -10.59 -29.61 -12.34
CA TRP A 298 -9.45 -29.69 -13.28
C TRP A 298 -8.93 -31.09 -13.67
N PRO A 299 -9.03 -32.19 -12.87
CA PRO A 299 -8.44 -33.48 -13.24
C PRO A 299 -9.25 -34.29 -14.28
N PHE A 300 -10.31 -33.74 -14.88
CA PHE A 300 -11.19 -34.47 -15.79
C PHE A 300 -11.35 -33.85 -17.20
N LEU A 301 -10.53 -32.85 -17.55
CA LEU A 301 -10.53 -32.20 -18.88
C LEU A 301 -9.11 -32.04 -19.46
N GLY A 302 -8.24 -33.03 -19.26
CA GLY A 302 -6.92 -33.13 -19.88
C GLY A 302 -6.75 -34.45 -20.62
#